data_AF-A0A558JEM8-F1
#
_entry.id   AF-A0A558JEM8-F1
#
_cell.length_a   1.000
_cell.length_b   1.000
_cell.length_c   1.000
_cell.angle_alpha   90.00
_cell.angle_beta   90.00
_cell.angle_gamma   90.00
#
_symmetry.space_group_name_H-M   'P 1'
#
loop_
_entity.id
_entity.type
_entity.pdbx_description
1 polymer ?
#
loop_
_entity_poly.entity_id
_entity_poly.type
_entity_poly.pdbx_seq_one_letter_code
_entity_poly.pdbx_strand_id
1 'polypeptide(L)'
;MSHPLLSMPERTEESDAVYAVLGRALAYATEFENNCRTLAHLFDIEKSDTEFSCEIYKLVKSGTLHAKIKLLIDGHELPDWVEDKVHEARKARNFIAHEAAEDHRRMMSTPQLMKSFETTIMQMTGEIAYGNQIVLDVTRMLKEGKRDHGSDIVAYSFAVASWISRDNF
;
A
#
# COMPACT_ATOMS: atom_id res chain seq x y z
N MET A 1 24.65 9.67 -21.51
CA MET A 1 24.20 10.62 -22.55
C MET A 1 22.75 10.96 -22.26
N SER A 2 22.40 12.23 -22.09
CA SER A 2 21.01 12.68 -22.00
C SER A 2 20.47 12.91 -23.41
N HIS A 3 19.18 12.64 -23.61
CA HIS A 3 18.51 12.96 -24.86
C HIS A 3 18.36 14.49 -24.95
N PRO A 4 18.61 15.13 -26.12
CA PRO A 4 18.62 16.59 -26.24
C PRO A 4 17.27 17.27 -25.91
N LEU A 5 16.16 16.53 -26.00
CA LEU A 5 14.82 17.00 -25.61
C LEU A 5 14.36 16.51 -24.23
N LEU A 6 15.11 15.59 -23.60
CA LEU A 6 14.78 15.01 -22.30
C LEU A 6 16.08 14.93 -21.49
N SER A 7 16.43 16.05 -20.87
CA SER A 7 17.48 16.05 -19.87
C SER A 7 17.07 15.12 -18.72
N MET A 8 18.00 14.26 -18.32
CA MET A 8 17.84 13.50 -17.09
C MET A 8 17.88 14.47 -15.92
N PRO A 9 17.12 14.21 -14.83
CA PRO A 9 17.24 15.00 -13.62
C PRO A 9 18.68 15.02 -13.12
N GLU A 10 19.12 16.17 -12.60
CA GLU A 10 20.39 16.28 -11.91
C GLU A 10 20.38 15.36 -10.67
N ARG A 11 21.51 14.71 -10.42
CA ARG A 11 21.71 13.87 -9.23
C ARG A 11 22.55 14.60 -8.21
N THR A 12 21.98 14.74 -7.02
CA THR A 12 22.61 15.20 -5.79
C THR A 12 22.40 14.15 -4.70
N GLU A 13 23.25 14.15 -3.66
CA GLU A 13 23.09 13.26 -2.50
C GLU A 13 21.67 13.38 -1.89
N GLU A 14 21.17 14.61 -1.74
CA GLU A 14 19.81 14.85 -1.23
C GLU A 14 18.75 14.28 -2.18
N SER A 15 18.89 14.48 -3.49
CA SER A 15 17.91 13.96 -4.44
C SER A 15 17.91 12.43 -4.49
N ASP A 16 19.09 11.81 -4.39
CA ASP A 16 19.24 10.36 -4.40
C ASP A 16 18.61 9.74 -3.13
N ALA A 17 18.80 10.39 -1.97
CA ALA A 17 18.16 9.97 -0.72
C ALA A 17 16.63 9.99 -0.82
N VAL A 18 16.04 11.08 -1.33
CA VAL A 18 14.58 11.19 -1.49
C VAL A 18 14.04 10.22 -2.53
N TYR A 19 14.74 10.01 -3.66
CA TYR A 19 14.34 8.98 -4.63
C TYR A 19 14.38 7.57 -4.04
N ALA A 20 15.33 7.29 -3.17
CA ALA A 20 15.42 5.99 -2.54
C ALA A 20 14.34 5.79 -1.45
N VAL A 21 13.93 6.85 -0.74
CA VAL A 21 12.70 6.84 0.08
C VAL A 21 11.47 6.52 -0.78
N LEU A 22 11.29 7.22 -1.92
CA LEU A 22 10.20 6.96 -2.85
C LEU A 22 10.21 5.52 -3.39
N GLY A 23 11.39 5.00 -3.73
CA GLY A 23 11.56 3.63 -4.22
C GLY A 23 11.14 2.57 -3.20
N ARG A 24 11.53 2.73 -1.92
CA ARG A 24 11.08 1.84 -0.84
C ARG A 24 9.58 1.96 -0.58
N ALA A 25 9.06 3.18 -0.60
CA ALA A 25 7.63 3.41 -0.43
C ALA A 25 6.82 2.75 -1.55
N LEU A 26 7.28 2.82 -2.81
CA LEU A 26 6.65 2.13 -3.95
C LEU A 26 6.71 0.60 -3.81
N ALA A 27 7.83 0.05 -3.34
CA ALA A 27 7.96 -1.38 -3.09
C ALA A 27 6.94 -1.84 -2.04
N TYR A 28 6.83 -1.11 -0.92
CA TYR A 28 5.86 -1.42 0.14
C TYR A 28 4.40 -1.25 -0.32
N ALA A 29 4.13 -0.21 -1.10
CA ALA A 29 2.80 0.03 -1.67
C ALA A 29 2.37 -1.10 -2.62
N THR A 30 3.32 -1.68 -3.36
CA THR A 30 3.11 -2.86 -4.21
C THR A 30 2.84 -4.11 -3.37
N GLU A 31 3.56 -4.29 -2.27
CA GLU A 31 3.34 -5.40 -1.34
C GLU A 31 1.95 -5.34 -0.70
N PHE A 32 1.51 -4.16 -0.25
CA PHE A 32 0.15 -3.94 0.23
C PHE A 32 -0.91 -4.35 -0.80
N GLU A 33 -0.75 -3.96 -2.08
CA GLU A 33 -1.67 -4.39 -3.13
C GLU A 33 -1.71 -5.93 -3.28
N ASN A 34 -0.56 -6.59 -3.21
CA ASN A 34 -0.49 -8.05 -3.28
C ASN A 34 -1.17 -8.72 -2.06
N ASN A 35 -1.03 -8.15 -0.87
CA ASN A 35 -1.71 -8.64 0.33
C ASN A 35 -3.23 -8.50 0.21
N CYS A 36 -3.72 -7.36 -0.30
CA CYS A 36 -5.14 -7.20 -0.56
C CYS A 36 -5.67 -8.23 -1.57
N ARG A 37 -4.93 -8.48 -2.66
CA ARG A 37 -5.32 -9.50 -3.66
C ARG A 37 -5.36 -10.89 -3.03
N THR A 38 -4.37 -11.22 -2.22
CA THR A 38 -4.29 -12.49 -1.49
C THR A 38 -5.50 -12.68 -0.56
N LEU A 39 -5.85 -11.65 0.21
CA LEU A 39 -7.03 -11.66 1.07
C LEU A 39 -8.32 -11.90 0.27
N ALA A 40 -8.51 -11.18 -0.83
CA ALA A 40 -9.67 -11.36 -1.69
C ALA A 40 -9.78 -12.78 -2.27
N HIS A 41 -8.64 -13.38 -2.64
CA HIS A 41 -8.61 -14.76 -3.11
C HIS A 41 -8.94 -15.78 -2.02
N LEU A 42 -8.44 -15.60 -0.80
CA LEU A 42 -8.73 -16.49 0.33
C LEU A 42 -10.22 -16.49 0.68
N PHE A 43 -10.83 -15.30 0.70
CA PHE A 43 -12.27 -15.17 0.95
C PHE A 43 -13.13 -15.81 -0.14
N ASP A 44 -12.73 -15.67 -1.41
CA ASP A 44 -13.39 -16.35 -2.53
C ASP A 44 -13.35 -17.88 -2.34
N ILE A 45 -12.22 -18.45 -1.88
CA ILE A 45 -12.08 -19.89 -1.60
C ILE A 45 -13.01 -20.34 -0.46
N GLU A 46 -13.08 -19.58 0.64
CA GLU A 46 -13.94 -19.90 1.78
C GLU A 46 -15.44 -19.89 1.41
N LYS A 47 -15.84 -19.02 0.47
CA LYS A 47 -17.20 -19.03 -0.09
C LYS A 47 -17.50 -20.16 -1.06
N SER A 48 -16.47 -20.80 -1.63
CA SER A 48 -16.60 -21.58 -2.86
C SER A 48 -16.30 -23.06 -2.74
N ASP A 49 -16.92 -23.75 -1.79
CA ASP A 49 -16.73 -25.20 -1.59
C ASP A 49 -17.09 -26.12 -2.80
N THR A 50 -17.36 -25.59 -4.01
CA THR A 50 -17.55 -26.37 -5.26
C THR A 50 -17.10 -25.64 -6.53
N GLU A 51 -16.34 -26.33 -7.40
CA GLU A 51 -16.13 -26.16 -8.86
C GLU A 51 -16.04 -24.71 -9.44
N PHE A 52 -15.38 -23.79 -8.73
CA PHE A 52 -15.50 -22.33 -8.92
C PHE A 52 -14.40 -21.66 -9.77
N SER A 53 -13.33 -22.40 -10.11
CA SER A 53 -12.04 -21.80 -10.50
C SER A 53 -12.04 -21.07 -11.85
N CYS A 54 -12.94 -21.40 -12.79
CA CYS A 54 -12.97 -20.80 -14.13
C CYS A 54 -13.81 -19.50 -14.21
N GLU A 55 -14.86 -19.38 -13.39
CA GLU A 55 -15.67 -18.15 -13.28
C GLU A 55 -14.99 -17.13 -12.33
N ILE A 56 -14.19 -17.60 -11.35
CA ILE A 56 -13.36 -16.74 -10.49
C ILE A 56 -12.31 -15.94 -11.22
N TYR A 57 -11.67 -16.53 -12.23
CA TYR A 57 -10.68 -15.82 -13.03
C TYR A 57 -11.29 -14.60 -13.75
N LYS A 58 -12.57 -14.69 -14.15
CA LYS A 58 -13.31 -13.57 -14.75
C LYS A 58 -13.79 -12.55 -13.72
N LEU A 59 -14.18 -13.00 -12.52
CA LEU A 59 -14.68 -12.14 -11.43
C LEU A 59 -13.57 -11.36 -10.69
N VAL A 60 -12.39 -11.97 -10.52
CA VAL A 60 -11.16 -11.33 -10.01
C VAL A 60 -10.71 -10.17 -10.90
N LYS A 61 -11.05 -10.22 -12.19
CA LYS A 61 -10.74 -9.18 -13.16
C LYS A 61 -11.76 -8.04 -13.21
N SER A 62 -12.99 -8.22 -12.72
CA SER A 62 -14.11 -7.30 -12.97
C SER A 62 -14.72 -6.63 -11.73
N GLY A 63 -14.58 -7.21 -10.52
CA GLY A 63 -15.01 -6.55 -9.29
C GLY A 63 -13.83 -5.83 -8.64
N THR A 64 -13.84 -4.50 -8.57
CA THR A 64 -12.73 -3.74 -7.96
C THR A 64 -12.41 -4.35 -6.61
N LEU A 65 -11.13 -4.67 -6.35
CA LEU A 65 -10.65 -5.25 -5.09
C LEU A 65 -11.29 -4.61 -3.83
N HIS A 66 -11.67 -3.34 -3.92
CA HIS A 66 -12.44 -2.62 -2.92
C HIS A 66 -13.81 -3.25 -2.62
N ALA A 67 -14.62 -3.56 -3.64
CA ALA A 67 -15.92 -4.20 -3.49
C ALA A 67 -15.79 -5.58 -2.82
N LYS A 68 -14.72 -6.34 -3.14
CA LYS A 68 -14.46 -7.63 -2.49
C LYS A 68 -14.07 -7.49 -1.03
N ILE A 69 -13.23 -6.51 -0.70
CA ILE A 69 -12.86 -6.20 0.70
C ILE A 69 -14.09 -5.74 1.48
N LYS A 70 -14.95 -4.91 0.90
CA LYS A 70 -16.21 -4.47 1.53
C LYS A 70 -17.10 -5.66 1.89
N LEU A 71 -17.33 -6.58 0.94
CA LEU A 71 -18.11 -7.80 1.18
C LEU A 71 -17.53 -8.69 2.30
N LEU A 72 -16.21 -8.63 2.51
CA LEU A 72 -15.50 -9.35 3.54
C LEU A 72 -15.71 -8.70 4.91
N ILE A 73 -15.61 -7.37 4.97
CA ILE A 73 -15.93 -6.57 6.16
C ILE A 73 -17.37 -6.81 6.60
N ASP A 74 -18.32 -6.71 5.67
CA ASP A 74 -19.74 -6.95 5.92
C ASP A 74 -19.99 -8.40 6.39
N GLY A 75 -19.33 -9.38 5.76
CA GLY A 75 -19.53 -10.80 6.05
C GLY A 75 -18.98 -11.27 7.40
N HIS A 76 -18.02 -10.54 7.97
CA HIS A 76 -17.39 -10.86 9.26
C HIS A 76 -17.76 -9.86 10.37
N GLU A 77 -18.77 -9.00 10.14
CA GLU A 77 -19.23 -7.97 11.08
C GLU A 77 -18.07 -7.09 11.61
N LEU A 78 -17.10 -6.80 10.73
CA LEU A 78 -15.99 -5.92 11.08
C LEU A 78 -16.49 -4.47 11.22
N PRO A 79 -15.92 -3.68 12.14
CA PRO A 79 -16.35 -2.29 12.31
C PRO A 79 -16.19 -1.45 11.04
N ASP A 80 -17.11 -0.51 10.78
CA ASP A 80 -17.08 0.37 9.60
C ASP A 80 -15.75 1.11 9.39
N TRP A 81 -15.06 1.47 10.49
CA TRP A 81 -13.75 2.14 10.42
C TRP A 81 -12.68 1.31 9.69
N VAL A 82 -12.85 -0.02 9.60
CA VAL A 82 -11.98 -0.93 8.86
C VAL A 82 -12.06 -0.64 7.36
N GLU A 83 -13.28 -0.43 6.83
CA GLU A 83 -13.49 -0.12 5.41
C GLU A 83 -12.82 1.19 5.05
N ASP A 84 -13.07 2.23 5.85
CA ASP A 84 -12.49 3.56 5.67
C ASP A 84 -10.96 3.48 5.65
N LYS A 85 -10.36 2.73 6.58
CA LYS A 85 -8.90 2.63 6.71
C LYS A 85 -8.25 1.88 5.56
N VAL A 86 -8.86 0.81 5.07
CA VAL A 86 -8.36 0.13 3.87
C VAL A 86 -8.57 1.01 2.62
N HIS A 87 -9.62 1.81 2.58
CA HIS A 87 -9.85 2.75 1.49
C HIS A 87 -8.81 3.88 1.45
N GLU A 88 -8.49 4.49 2.59
CA GLU A 88 -7.43 5.52 2.69
C GLU A 88 -6.06 4.95 2.32
N ALA A 89 -5.74 3.73 2.76
CA ALA A 89 -4.51 3.04 2.35
C ALA A 89 -4.42 2.84 0.83
N ARG A 90 -5.54 2.58 0.15
CA ARG A 90 -5.58 2.48 -1.33
C ARG A 90 -5.36 3.82 -2.00
N LYS A 91 -5.96 4.91 -1.48
CA LYS A 91 -5.70 6.27 -1.99
C LYS A 91 -4.23 6.62 -1.85
N ALA A 92 -3.63 6.35 -0.70
CA ALA A 92 -2.22 6.56 -0.44
C ALA A 92 -1.32 5.74 -1.38
N ARG A 93 -1.65 4.46 -1.63
CA ARG A 93 -0.94 3.65 -2.64
C ARG A 93 -1.03 4.28 -4.02
N ASN A 94 -2.21 4.72 -4.44
CA ASN A 94 -2.41 5.33 -5.76
C ASN A 94 -1.61 6.64 -5.88
N PHE A 95 -1.57 7.44 -4.82
CA PHE A 95 -0.73 8.63 -4.76
C PHE A 95 0.75 8.28 -4.98
N ILE A 96 1.29 7.32 -4.22
CA ILE A 96 2.71 6.92 -4.35
C ILE A 96 3.02 6.35 -5.74
N ALA A 97 2.11 5.54 -6.30
CA ALA A 97 2.30 4.89 -7.60
C ALA A 97 2.16 5.84 -8.80
N HIS A 98 1.36 6.91 -8.68
CA HIS A 98 1.02 7.77 -9.81
C HIS A 98 1.39 9.23 -9.54
N GLU A 99 0.76 9.87 -8.56
CA GLU A 99 0.90 11.31 -8.33
C GLU A 99 2.32 11.71 -7.91
N ALA A 100 2.93 10.95 -7.00
CA ALA A 100 4.31 11.16 -6.57
C ALA A 100 5.31 10.91 -7.72
N ALA A 101 5.00 9.97 -8.60
CA ALA A 101 5.83 9.64 -9.76
C ALA A 101 5.65 10.64 -10.92
N GLU A 102 4.53 11.35 -11.02
CA GLU A 102 4.31 12.36 -12.07
C GLU A 102 4.92 13.71 -11.70
N ASP A 103 4.80 14.13 -10.43
CA ASP A 103 5.22 15.47 -9.98
C ASP A 103 6.67 15.50 -9.43
N HIS A 104 7.41 14.39 -9.53
CA HIS A 104 8.74 14.26 -8.94
C HIS A 104 9.69 15.37 -9.42
N ARG A 105 9.64 15.79 -10.70
CA ARG A 105 10.58 16.80 -11.22
C ARG A 105 10.41 18.15 -10.53
N ARG A 106 9.16 18.55 -10.25
CA ARG A 106 8.85 19.80 -9.56
C ARG A 106 9.25 19.69 -8.10
N MET A 107 8.88 18.60 -7.45
CA MET A 107 9.16 18.35 -6.04
C MET A 107 10.67 18.24 -5.74
N MET A 108 11.45 17.81 -6.72
CA MET A 108 12.90 17.64 -6.60
C MET A 108 13.70 18.87 -7.07
N SER A 109 13.06 20.04 -7.24
CA SER A 109 13.72 21.25 -7.76
C SER A 109 14.43 22.09 -6.69
N THR A 110 14.01 22.00 -5.42
CA THR A 110 14.61 22.74 -4.31
C THR A 110 14.69 21.88 -3.05
N PRO A 111 15.65 22.12 -2.14
CA PRO A 111 15.75 21.37 -0.88
C PRO A 111 14.46 21.41 -0.04
N GLN A 112 13.77 22.55 -0.01
CA GLN A 112 12.51 22.70 0.72
C GLN A 112 11.40 21.83 0.12
N LEU A 113 11.30 21.77 -1.21
CA LEU A 113 10.33 20.92 -1.89
C LEU A 113 10.66 19.43 -1.72
N MET A 114 11.95 19.07 -1.77
CA MET A 114 12.41 17.70 -1.51
C MET A 114 11.99 17.23 -0.11
N LYS A 115 12.21 18.08 0.91
CA LYS A 115 11.79 17.78 2.29
C LYS A 115 10.27 17.66 2.42
N SER A 116 9.51 18.55 1.77
CA SER A 116 8.05 18.47 1.75
C SER A 116 7.58 17.17 1.10
N PHE A 117 8.21 16.79 -0.01
CA PHE A 117 7.86 15.60 -0.77
C PHE A 117 8.12 14.32 0.01
N GLU A 118 9.28 14.23 0.67
CA GLU A 118 9.59 13.12 1.56
C GLU A 118 8.59 13.02 2.71
N THR A 119 8.23 14.16 3.33
CA THR A 119 7.21 14.19 4.38
C THR A 119 5.88 13.63 3.88
N THR A 120 5.46 13.99 2.66
CA THR A 120 4.26 13.45 2.03
C THR A 120 4.37 11.95 1.77
N ILE A 121 5.50 11.46 1.24
CA ILE A 121 5.72 10.02 1.02
C ILE A 121 5.63 9.24 2.34
N MET A 122 6.23 9.77 3.41
CA MET A 122 6.20 9.15 4.74
C MET A 122 4.77 9.11 5.29
N GLN A 123 4.00 10.20 5.14
CA GLN A 123 2.59 10.23 5.55
C GLN A 123 1.75 9.20 4.80
N MET A 124 1.86 9.16 3.47
CA MET A 124 1.11 8.20 2.65
C MET A 124 1.49 6.76 3.00
N THR A 125 2.77 6.51 3.28
CA THR A 125 3.18 5.18 3.71
C THR A 125 2.60 4.81 5.09
N GLY A 126 2.45 5.78 6.00
CA GLY A 126 1.75 5.56 7.26
C GLY A 126 0.31 5.04 7.06
N GLU A 127 -0.44 5.64 6.13
CA GLU A 127 -1.78 5.18 5.76
C GLU A 127 -1.76 3.77 5.17
N ILE A 128 -0.80 3.48 4.28
CA ILE A 128 -0.62 2.13 3.72
C ILE A 128 -0.30 1.12 4.82
N ALA A 129 0.58 1.45 5.77
CA ALA A 129 0.98 0.56 6.85
C ALA A 129 -0.21 0.20 7.75
N TYR A 130 -1.02 1.19 8.08
CA TYR A 130 -2.23 0.98 8.87
C TYR A 130 -3.23 0.07 8.14
N GLY A 131 -3.51 0.34 6.87
CA GLY A 131 -4.40 -0.53 6.07
C GLY A 131 -3.84 -1.93 5.85
N ASN A 132 -2.52 -2.07 5.67
CA ASN A 132 -1.87 -3.36 5.47
C ASN A 132 -1.94 -4.23 6.73
N GLN A 133 -1.78 -3.65 7.91
CA GLN A 133 -1.95 -4.37 9.17
C GLN A 133 -3.35 -4.97 9.31
N ILE A 134 -4.38 -4.19 8.99
CA ILE A 134 -5.78 -4.69 8.95
C ILE A 134 -5.90 -5.87 7.98
N VAL A 135 -5.39 -5.72 6.75
CA VAL A 135 -5.45 -6.78 5.74
C VAL A 135 -4.75 -8.05 6.21
N LEU A 136 -3.60 -7.94 6.88
CA LEU A 136 -2.87 -9.06 7.44
C LEU A 136 -3.61 -9.71 8.62
N ASP A 137 -4.19 -8.91 9.51
CA ASP A 137 -4.97 -9.40 10.65
C ASP A 137 -6.20 -10.18 10.18
N VAL A 138 -6.95 -9.65 9.21
CA VAL A 138 -8.09 -10.35 8.60
C VAL A 138 -7.63 -11.60 7.88
N THR A 139 -6.54 -11.54 7.11
CA THR A 139 -5.97 -12.72 6.43
C THR A 139 -5.62 -13.82 7.43
N ARG A 140 -5.05 -13.46 8.59
CA ARG A 140 -4.75 -14.40 9.68
C ARG A 140 -6.02 -15.00 10.26
N MET A 141 -7.07 -14.19 10.49
CA MET A 141 -8.37 -14.69 10.96
C MET A 141 -8.94 -15.78 10.05
N LEU A 142 -8.93 -15.56 8.72
CA LEU A 142 -9.44 -16.54 7.76
C LEU A 142 -8.60 -17.82 7.71
N LYS A 143 -7.28 -17.72 7.85
CA LYS A 143 -6.38 -18.89 7.79
C LYS A 143 -6.36 -19.72 9.08
N GLU A 144 -6.39 -19.05 10.23
CA GLU A 144 -6.09 -19.68 11.52
C GLU A 144 -7.34 -19.86 12.40
N GLY A 145 -8.48 -19.27 12.02
CA GLY A 145 -9.74 -19.36 12.76
C GLY A 145 -9.72 -18.72 14.15
N LYS A 146 -8.64 -18.02 14.52
CA LYS A 146 -8.47 -17.38 15.83
C LYS A 146 -8.85 -15.91 15.80
N ARG A 147 -9.59 -15.48 16.82
CA ARG A 147 -10.07 -14.10 17.04
C ARG A 147 -9.17 -13.26 17.95
N ASP A 148 -8.01 -13.75 18.36
CA ASP A 148 -7.10 -12.94 19.18
C ASP A 148 -6.53 -11.81 18.30
N HIS A 149 -7.17 -10.65 18.42
CA HIS A 149 -6.79 -9.41 17.78
C HIS A 149 -5.81 -8.68 18.68
N GLY A 150 -4.74 -8.15 18.10
CA GLY A 150 -3.82 -7.26 18.79
C GLY A 150 -2.38 -7.73 18.72
N SER A 151 -1.74 -7.52 17.57
CA SER A 151 -0.30 -7.29 17.58
C SER A 151 -0.06 -5.85 17.18
N ASP A 152 0.13 -5.01 18.20
CA ASP A 152 0.94 -3.78 18.20
C ASP A 152 1.00 -3.00 16.88
N ILE A 153 -0.15 -2.47 16.42
CA ILE A 153 -0.29 -1.63 15.21
C ILE A 153 0.77 -0.50 15.20
N VAL A 154 1.04 0.06 16.38
CA VAL A 154 2.04 1.11 16.57
C VAL A 154 3.45 0.60 16.26
N ALA A 155 3.81 -0.60 16.69
CA ALA A 155 5.12 -1.19 16.42
C ALA A 155 5.29 -1.53 14.93
N TYR A 156 4.24 -2.03 14.27
CA TYR A 156 4.28 -2.33 12.83
C TYR A 156 4.47 -1.07 11.98
N SER A 157 3.64 -0.03 12.20
CA SER A 157 3.78 1.24 11.48
C SER A 157 5.13 1.90 11.74
N PHE A 158 5.67 1.81 12.96
CA PHE A 158 7.00 2.31 13.27
C PHE A 158 8.10 1.54 12.53
N ALA A 159 8.01 0.21 12.47
CA ALA A 159 8.96 -0.63 11.74
C ALA A 159 8.98 -0.29 10.25
N VAL A 160 7.80 -0.13 9.64
CA VAL A 160 7.65 0.28 8.23
C VAL A 160 8.25 1.68 8.00
N ALA A 161 7.91 2.65 8.86
CA ALA A 161 8.42 4.01 8.75
C ALA A 161 9.94 4.05 8.91
N SER A 162 10.50 3.31 9.86
CA SER A 162 11.94 3.18 10.05
C SER A 162 12.59 2.61 8.79
N TRP A 163 12.08 1.49 8.25
CA TRP A 163 12.63 0.87 7.04
C TRP A 163 12.63 1.81 5.83
N ILE A 164 11.63 2.68 5.70
CA ILE A 164 11.51 3.62 4.59
C ILE A 164 12.34 4.89 4.79
N SER A 165 12.57 5.30 6.05
CA SER A 165 13.31 6.53 6.38
C SER A 165 14.69 6.56 5.74
N ARG A 166 15.14 7.77 5.40
CA ARG A 166 16.50 8.02 4.93
C ARG A 166 17.59 7.71 5.98
N ASP A 167 17.23 7.59 7.26
CA ASP A 167 18.20 7.33 8.34
C ASP A 167 18.87 5.94 8.25
N ASN A 168 18.41 5.09 7.32
CA ASN A 168 18.97 3.77 7.02
C ASN A 168 19.85 3.75 5.75
N PHE A 169 20.35 4.90 5.29
CA PHE A 169 21.35 5.01 4.21
C PHE A 169 22.77 5.15 4.73
#